data_AF-A0A351KYV8-F1
#
_entry.id   AF-A0A351KYV8-F1
#
_cell.length_a   1.000
_cell.length_b   1.000
_cell.length_c   1.000
_cell.angle_alpha   90.00
_cell.angle_beta   90.00
_cell.angle_gamma   90.00
#
_symmetry.space_group_name_H-M   'P 1'
#
loop_
_entity.id
_entity.type
_entity.pdbx_description
1 polymer ?
#
loop_
_entity_poly.entity_id
_entity_poly.type
_entity_poly.pdbx_seq_one_letter_code
_entity_poly.pdbx_strand_id
1 'polypeptide(L)'
;MHDVYWSFFGEKYQSRSEFDAEVRQYQIEISGIDSWQPDEVVIQFPRIRIEYYRDEGGFEYEDFIEIESDNGEFLTGGELLFKVHNAVVEQLREINHHFFEGLNLKSIRSRDNLPVYHLCQGS
;
A
#
# COMPACT_ATOMS: atom_id res chain seq x y z
N MET A 1 -6.15 5.35 -6.95
CA MET A 1 -6.76 4.39 -6.00
C MET A 1 -7.55 5.19 -5.00
N HIS A 2 -8.87 5.27 -5.18
CA HIS A 2 -9.80 5.96 -4.28
C HIS A 2 -10.73 4.90 -3.68
N ASP A 3 -11.25 5.14 -2.49
CA ASP A 3 -12.24 4.29 -1.83
C ASP A 3 -11.78 2.82 -1.64
N VAL A 4 -10.52 2.62 -1.23
CA VAL A 4 -10.01 1.29 -0.84
C VAL A 4 -9.93 1.24 0.67
N TYR A 5 -10.67 0.33 1.28
CA TYR A 5 -10.58 0.05 2.71
C TYR A 5 -9.61 -1.10 2.94
N TRP A 6 -8.55 -0.84 3.68
CA TRP A 6 -7.59 -1.88 4.07
C TRP A 6 -6.87 -1.51 5.35
N SER A 7 -6.42 -2.51 6.11
CA SER A 7 -5.58 -2.33 7.28
C SER A 7 -4.35 -3.24 7.21
N PHE A 8 -3.20 -2.71 7.64
CA PHE A 8 -1.93 -3.42 7.72
C PHE A 8 -1.86 -4.27 8.99
N PHE A 9 -2.82 -5.19 9.12
CA PHE A 9 -2.89 -6.14 10.23
C PHE A 9 -2.76 -7.58 9.70
N GLY A 10 -2.32 -8.49 10.56
CA GLY A 10 -2.16 -9.90 10.22
C GLY A 10 -0.74 -10.27 9.79
N GLU A 11 -0.64 -11.20 8.83
CA GLU A 11 0.60 -11.81 8.37
C GLU A 11 0.83 -11.49 6.89
N LYS A 12 2.08 -11.67 6.43
CA LYS A 12 2.39 -11.56 5.00
C LYS A 12 1.63 -12.59 4.17
N TYR A 13 1.14 -12.16 3.02
CA TYR A 13 0.46 -13.02 2.04
C TYR A 13 1.46 -13.59 1.04
N GLN A 14 1.38 -14.89 0.78
CA GLN A 14 2.23 -15.56 -0.22
C GLN A 14 1.65 -15.48 -1.63
N SER A 15 0.33 -15.35 -1.74
CA SER A 15 -0.41 -15.36 -3.00
C SER A 15 -1.16 -14.07 -3.18
N ARG A 16 -1.02 -13.49 -4.37
CA ARG A 16 -1.77 -12.30 -4.74
C ARG A 16 -3.28 -12.55 -4.83
N SER A 17 -3.68 -13.72 -5.30
CA SER A 17 -5.10 -14.09 -5.41
C SER A 17 -5.76 -14.24 -4.04
N GLU A 18 -5.02 -14.75 -3.05
CA GLU A 18 -5.51 -14.84 -1.66
C GLU A 18 -5.67 -13.44 -1.07
N PHE A 19 -4.65 -12.58 -1.25
CA PHE A 19 -4.71 -11.20 -0.81
C PHE A 19 -5.89 -10.43 -1.42
N ASP A 20 -6.09 -10.51 -2.74
CA ASP A 20 -7.20 -9.81 -3.41
C ASP A 20 -8.57 -10.30 -2.94
N ALA A 21 -8.69 -11.57 -2.54
CA ALA A 21 -9.93 -12.10 -1.95
C ALA A 21 -10.19 -11.52 -0.55
N GLU A 22 -9.15 -11.42 0.29
CA GLU A 22 -9.25 -10.82 1.62
C GLU A 22 -9.55 -9.32 1.55
N VAL A 23 -8.89 -8.56 0.67
CA VAL A 23 -9.19 -7.12 0.46
C VAL A 23 -10.64 -6.93 0.03
N ARG A 24 -11.12 -7.74 -0.92
CA ARG A 24 -12.53 -7.69 -1.35
C ARG A 24 -13.49 -7.95 -0.19
N GLN A 25 -13.23 -8.99 0.58
CA GLN A 25 -14.09 -9.37 1.70
C GLN A 25 -14.12 -8.27 2.76
N TYR A 26 -12.97 -7.74 3.15
CA TYR A 26 -12.85 -6.64 4.10
C TYR A 26 -13.58 -5.37 3.64
N GLN A 27 -13.45 -5.03 2.35
CA GLN A 27 -14.15 -3.89 1.76
C GLN A 27 -15.68 -4.08 1.77
N ILE A 28 -16.18 -5.28 1.47
CA ILE A 28 -17.62 -5.60 1.56
C ILE A 28 -18.11 -5.49 3.00
N GLU A 29 -17.33 -5.94 3.98
CA GLU A 29 -17.71 -5.88 5.39
C GLU A 29 -17.87 -4.43 5.91
N ILE A 30 -17.02 -3.52 5.44
CA ILE A 30 -17.05 -2.10 5.84
C ILE A 30 -18.13 -1.33 5.08
N SER A 31 -18.19 -1.49 3.76
CA SER A 31 -18.99 -0.62 2.89
C SER A 31 -20.32 -1.24 2.46
N GLY A 32 -20.48 -2.56 2.59
CA GLY A 32 -21.60 -3.33 2.07
C GLY A 32 -21.59 -3.55 0.55
N ILE A 33 -20.54 -3.12 -0.16
CA ILE A 33 -20.46 -3.15 -1.63
C ILE A 33 -19.12 -3.76 -2.07
N ASP A 34 -19.13 -4.57 -3.12
CA ASP A 34 -17.92 -5.02 -3.81
C ASP A 34 -17.46 -3.95 -4.81
N SER A 35 -16.57 -3.07 -4.37
CA SER A 35 -15.95 -2.03 -5.19
C SER A 35 -14.47 -2.31 -5.50
N TRP A 36 -13.95 -3.48 -5.13
CA TRP A 36 -12.53 -3.78 -5.28
C TRP A 36 -12.15 -4.06 -6.73
N GLN A 37 -11.30 -3.19 -7.30
CA GLN A 37 -10.80 -3.28 -8.68
C GLN A 37 -9.29 -3.55 -8.70
N PRO A 38 -8.83 -4.79 -8.45
CA PRO A 38 -7.41 -5.11 -8.30
C PRO A 38 -6.59 -4.91 -9.58
N ASP A 39 -7.22 -4.97 -10.75
CA ASP A 39 -6.58 -4.88 -12.06
C ASP A 39 -6.52 -3.44 -12.62
N GLU A 40 -7.11 -2.46 -11.92
CA GLU A 40 -7.03 -1.05 -12.31
C GLU A 40 -5.57 -0.59 -12.29
N VAL A 41 -5.08 0.01 -13.38
CA VAL A 41 -3.75 0.64 -13.41
C VAL A 41 -3.79 1.93 -12.60
N VAL A 42 -3.07 1.96 -11.48
CA VAL A 42 -3.08 3.11 -10.56
C VAL A 42 -1.82 3.95 -10.64
N ILE A 43 -0.70 3.38 -11.11
CA ILE A 43 0.57 4.09 -11.26
C ILE A 43 1.23 3.66 -12.58
N GLN A 44 1.45 4.63 -13.48
CA GLN A 44 2.08 4.47 -14.80
C GLN A 44 3.62 4.58 -14.72
N PHE A 45 4.22 3.94 -13.72
CA PHE A 45 5.66 3.88 -13.53
C PHE A 45 6.06 2.46 -13.12
N PRO A 46 7.20 1.95 -13.62
CA PRO A 46 7.64 0.59 -13.33
C PRO A 46 8.30 0.46 -11.96
N ARG A 47 8.62 1.57 -11.32
CA ARG A 47 9.20 1.62 -9.97
C ARG A 47 8.76 2.89 -9.26
N ILE A 48 8.53 2.78 -7.96
CA ILE A 48 8.20 3.90 -7.08
C ILE A 48 8.91 3.74 -5.74
N ARG A 49 9.02 4.84 -4.99
CA ARG A 49 9.32 4.83 -3.56
C ARG A 49 8.08 5.25 -2.78
N ILE A 50 7.85 4.61 -1.64
CA ILE A 50 6.80 4.97 -0.70
C ILE A 50 7.44 5.23 0.65
N GLU A 51 7.24 6.44 1.17
CA GLU A 51 7.69 6.88 2.49
C GLU A 51 6.52 6.76 3.47
N TYR A 52 6.76 6.26 4.68
CA TYR A 52 5.73 6.03 5.70
C TYR A 52 6.29 6.27 7.10
N TYR A 53 5.38 6.46 8.06
CA TYR A 53 5.72 6.61 9.47
C TYR A 53 5.54 5.30 10.22
N ARG A 54 6.43 5.04 11.18
CA ARG A 54 6.31 3.92 12.12
C ARG A 54 6.66 4.36 13.53
N ASP A 55 5.92 3.87 14.50
CA ASP A 55 6.20 4.10 15.91
C ASP A 55 7.06 2.97 16.47
N GLU A 56 8.18 3.32 17.11
CA GLU A 56 9.03 2.37 17.80
C GLU A 56 9.54 2.98 19.11
N GLY A 57 9.25 2.33 20.24
CA GLY A 57 9.72 2.79 21.56
C GLY A 57 9.20 4.16 22.00
N GLY A 58 8.03 4.59 21.50
CA GLY A 58 7.43 5.89 21.80
C GLY A 58 7.96 7.05 20.95
N PHE A 59 8.69 6.75 19.88
CA PHE A 59 9.16 7.72 18.89
C PHE A 59 8.63 7.36 17.50
N GLU A 60 8.36 8.38 16.71
CA GLU A 60 7.96 8.25 15.31
C GLU A 60 9.21 8.35 14.40
N TYR A 61 9.30 7.43 13.44
CA TYR A 61 10.37 7.39 12.45
C TYR A 61 9.79 7.43 11.04
N GLU A 62 10.42 8.19 10.14
CA GLU A 62 10.16 8.11 8.70
C GLU A 62 11.02 6.99 8.11
N ASP A 63 10.37 6.04 7.44
CA ASP A 63 11.00 4.91 6.74
C ASP A 63 10.51 4.86 5.29
N PHE A 64 11.11 4.02 4.45
CA PHE A 64 10.70 3.89 3.07
C PHE A 64 10.83 2.48 2.51
N ILE A 65 9.96 2.17 1.56
CA ILE A 65 10.04 0.98 0.71
C ILE A 65 10.14 1.41 -0.75
N GLU A 66 10.73 0.56 -1.58
CA GLU A 66 10.70 0.71 -3.03
C GLU A 66 9.98 -0.48 -3.64
N ILE A 67 9.04 -0.18 -4.54
CA ILE A 67 8.19 -1.17 -5.20
C ILE A 67 8.51 -1.12 -6.68
N GLU A 68 8.74 -2.29 -7.28
CA GLU A 68 8.87 -2.49 -8.72
C GLU A 68 7.64 -3.21 -9.25
N SER A 69 7.17 -2.84 -10.44
CA SER A 69 6.07 -3.51 -11.14
C SER A 69 6.49 -4.90 -11.63
N ASP A 70 5.60 -5.88 -11.55
CA ASP A 70 5.86 -7.24 -12.04
C ASP A 70 6.01 -7.30 -13.56
N ASN A 71 5.30 -6.43 -14.29
CA ASN A 71 5.35 -6.35 -15.75
C ASN A 71 6.45 -5.42 -16.30
N GLY A 72 7.15 -4.70 -15.42
CA GLY A 72 8.17 -3.71 -15.81
C GLY A 72 7.64 -2.43 -16.46
N GLU A 73 6.34 -2.15 -16.36
CA GLU A 73 5.69 -0.99 -17.00
C GLU A 73 4.84 -0.16 -16.02
N PHE A 74 3.93 -0.79 -15.27
CA PHE A 74 2.95 -0.12 -14.42
C PHE A 74 2.51 -0.98 -13.24
N LEU A 75 1.97 -0.36 -12.20
CA LEU A 75 1.41 -1.05 -11.03
C LEU A 75 -0.13 -1.00 -11.08
N THR A 76 -0.75 -2.17 -10.88
CA THR A 76 -2.20 -2.25 -10.63
C THR A 76 -2.52 -1.99 -9.16
N GLY A 77 -3.77 -1.64 -8.87
CA GLY A 77 -4.25 -1.30 -7.53
C GLY A 77 -3.94 -2.38 -6.51
N GLY A 78 -4.28 -3.63 -6.83
CA GLY A 78 -3.96 -4.70 -5.89
C GLY A 78 -2.48 -5.07 -5.87
N GLU A 79 -1.70 -4.83 -6.94
CA GLU A 79 -0.27 -5.17 -6.95
C GLU A 79 0.48 -4.26 -6.01
N LEU A 80 0.17 -2.98 -6.14
CA LEU A 80 0.61 -1.94 -5.23
C LEU A 80 0.23 -2.31 -3.80
N LEU A 81 -1.05 -2.58 -3.52
CA LEU A 81 -1.52 -2.82 -2.16
C LEU A 81 -0.93 -4.11 -1.55
N PHE A 82 -0.82 -5.18 -2.32
CA PHE A 82 -0.19 -6.45 -1.91
C PHE A 82 1.27 -6.25 -1.52
N LYS A 83 2.04 -5.59 -2.39
CA LYS A 83 3.47 -5.36 -2.16
C LYS A 83 3.70 -4.40 -1.00
N VAL A 84 2.88 -3.35 -0.88
CA VAL A 84 2.93 -2.44 0.28
C VAL A 84 2.64 -3.20 1.56
N HIS A 85 1.51 -3.93 1.63
CA HIS A 85 1.14 -4.69 2.83
C HIS A 85 2.26 -5.63 3.25
N ASN A 86 2.76 -6.46 2.34
CA ASN A 86 3.82 -7.41 2.65
C ASN A 86 5.14 -6.74 3.08
N ALA A 87 5.41 -5.53 2.61
CA ALA A 87 6.62 -4.80 2.96
C ALA A 87 6.54 -4.12 4.33
N VAL A 88 5.33 -3.74 4.79
CA VAL A 88 5.15 -2.91 6.00
C VAL A 88 4.41 -3.59 7.15
N VAL A 89 3.73 -4.73 6.93
CA VAL A 89 2.82 -5.33 7.93
C VAL A 89 3.53 -5.66 9.24
N GLU A 90 4.77 -6.14 9.22
CA GLU A 90 5.52 -6.44 10.44
C GLU A 90 5.87 -5.17 11.24
N GLN A 91 6.07 -4.05 10.55
CA GLN A 91 6.41 -2.76 11.15
C GLN A 91 5.17 -2.01 11.64
N LEU A 92 4.00 -2.24 11.02
CA LEU A 92 2.77 -1.50 11.29
C LEU A 92 1.71 -2.29 12.10
N ARG A 93 1.84 -3.61 12.28
CA ARG A 93 0.78 -4.43 12.91
C ARG A 93 0.42 -4.07 14.36
N GLU A 94 1.33 -3.46 15.14
CA GLU A 94 1.12 -3.15 16.56
C GLU A 94 0.94 -1.64 16.85
N ILE A 95 0.71 -0.81 15.82
CA ILE A 95 0.60 0.64 15.99
C ILE A 95 -0.80 1.15 15.63
N ASN A 96 -1.24 2.25 16.26
CA ASN A 96 -2.54 2.85 15.96
C ASN A 96 -2.64 3.31 14.49
N HIS A 97 -1.53 3.62 13.83
CA HIS A 97 -1.46 4.11 12.45
C HIS A 97 -1.35 3.01 11.38
N HIS A 98 -2.25 2.03 11.38
CA HIS A 98 -2.18 0.86 10.50
C HIS A 98 -3.27 0.81 9.41
N PHE A 99 -4.13 1.83 9.29
CA PHE A 99 -5.11 1.88 8.19
C PHE A 99 -4.50 2.45 6.92
N PHE A 100 -4.80 1.83 5.78
CA PHE A 100 -4.45 2.38 4.47
C PHE A 100 -5.48 3.42 4.06
N GLU A 101 -5.06 4.68 3.88
CA GLU A 101 -5.93 5.77 3.41
C GLU A 101 -5.56 6.30 2.02
N GLY A 102 -4.55 5.72 1.37
CA GLY A 102 -4.09 6.13 0.06
C GLY A 102 -2.61 6.47 -0.01
N LEU A 103 -2.19 6.91 -1.21
CA LEU A 103 -0.85 7.40 -1.48
C LEU A 103 -0.93 8.82 -2.07
N ASN A 104 -0.15 9.74 -1.51
CA ASN A 104 0.01 11.09 -2.03
C ASN A 104 1.36 11.26 -2.72
N LEU A 105 1.37 11.73 -3.97
CA LEU A 105 2.62 12.02 -4.68
C LEU A 105 3.32 13.21 -4.01
N LYS A 106 4.49 12.97 -3.42
CA LYS A 106 5.30 13.99 -2.72
C LYS A 106 6.25 14.70 -3.70
N SER A 107 6.93 13.92 -4.53
CA SER A 107 7.88 14.45 -5.53
C SER A 107 8.21 13.42 -6.61
N ILE A 108 8.91 13.87 -7.65
CA ILE A 108 9.59 12.98 -8.60
C ILE A 108 11.10 13.24 -8.48
N ARG A 109 11.86 12.21 -8.11
CA ARG A 109 13.31 12.30 -7.96
C ARG A 109 13.97 12.44 -9.33
N SER A 110 14.57 13.61 -9.57
CA SER A 110 15.02 14.00 -10.92
C SER A 110 16.14 13.12 -11.51
N ARG A 111 16.96 12.47 -10.67
CA ARG A 111 18.12 11.68 -11.15
C ARG A 111 17.70 10.47 -11.99
N ASP A 112 16.60 9.82 -11.61
CA ASP A 112 16.14 8.55 -12.16
C ASP A 112 14.63 8.54 -12.48
N ASN A 113 14.00 9.72 -12.45
CA ASN A 113 12.57 9.89 -12.69
C ASN A 113 11.70 9.00 -11.78
N LEU A 114 12.14 8.78 -10.54
CA LEU A 114 11.45 7.92 -9.58
C LEU A 114 10.36 8.71 -8.84
N PRO A 115 9.07 8.38 -8.97
CA PRO A 115 8.03 8.96 -8.14
C PRO A 115 8.21 8.54 -6.68
N VAL A 116 8.09 9.53 -5.79
CA VAL A 116 8.11 9.33 -4.34
C VAL A 116 6.73 9.68 -3.80
N TYR A 117 6.09 8.69 -3.20
CA TYR A 117 4.78 8.81 -2.56
C TYR A 117 4.94 8.81 -1.04
N HIS A 118 3.99 9.43 -0.36
CA HIS A 118 3.77 9.26 1.07
C HIS A 118 2.57 8.34 1.30
N LEU A 119 2.72 7.35 2.18
CA LEU A 119 1.64 6.48 2.64
C LEU A 119 0.78 7.23 3.66
N CYS A 120 -0.49 7.44 3.32
CA CYS A 120 -1.44 8.04 4.24
C CYS A 120 -1.94 6.96 5.21
N GLN A 121 -1.65 7.13 6.49
CA GLN A 121 -1.95 6.18 7.55
C GLN A 121 -3.03 6.75 8.48
N GLY A 122 -4.17 6.07 8.53
CA GLY A 122 -5.25 6.39 9.48
C GLY A 122 -4.94 5.85 10.88
N SER A 123 -5.42 6.57 11.90
CA SER A 123 -5.37 6.19 13.33
C SER A 123 -6.57 5.36 13.77
#